data_AF-A0A9D5AAK6-F1
#
_entry.id   AF-A0A9D5AAK6-F1
#
_cell.length_a   1.000
_cell.length_b   1.000
_cell.length_c   1.000
_cell.angle_alpha   90.00
_cell.angle_beta   90.00
_cell.angle_gamma   90.00
#
_symmetry.space_group_name_H-M   'P 1'
#
loop_
_entity.id
_entity.type
_entity.pdbx_description
1 polymer ?
#
loop_
_entity_poly.entity_id
_entity_poly.type
_entity_poly.pdbx_seq_one_letter_code
_entity_poly.pdbx_strand_id
1 'polypeptide(L)'
;LWKGSSSFNEAREAGFSEEKGTLGDIWETISGSDLVLLLISDSAQADNYEKIFSHLKPNSILGLSHGFLLGHLQSIGLDFPKNFSVIAVCPKGMGPSVRRLYVQGKEI
;
A
#
# COMPACT_ATOMS: atom_id res chain seq x y z
N LEU A 1 -4.29 4.92 -7.34
CA LEU A 1 -3.70 6.23 -6.97
C LEU A 1 -4.82 7.22 -6.67
N TRP A 2 -4.55 8.26 -5.87
CA TRP A 2 -5.51 9.35 -5.62
C TRP A 2 -5.82 10.10 -6.91
N LYS A 3 -7.09 10.43 -7.15
CA LYS A 3 -7.50 11.23 -8.31
C LYS A 3 -6.67 12.53 -8.38
N GLY A 4 -5.98 12.74 -9.50
CA GLY A 4 -5.10 13.91 -9.70
C GLY A 4 -3.66 13.76 -9.17
N SER A 5 -3.25 12.57 -8.72
CA SER A 5 -1.85 12.30 -8.35
C SER A 5 -0.88 12.55 -9.50
N SER A 6 0.23 13.25 -9.24
CA SER A 6 1.30 13.43 -10.22
C SER A 6 1.98 12.11 -10.63
N SER A 7 1.95 11.11 -9.74
CA SER A 7 2.58 9.81 -9.94
C SER A 7 1.87 8.90 -10.96
N PHE A 8 0.72 9.32 -11.52
CA PHE A 8 0.08 8.57 -12.61
C PHE A 8 0.99 8.45 -13.84
N ASN A 9 1.73 9.52 -14.19
CA ASN A 9 2.61 9.49 -15.35
C ASN A 9 3.82 8.58 -15.12
N GLU A 10 4.44 8.67 -13.95
CA GLU A 10 5.55 7.79 -13.56
C GLU A 10 5.14 6.31 -13.55
N ALA A 11 3.92 5.99 -13.07
CA ALA A 11 3.39 4.64 -13.11
C ALA A 11 3.22 4.12 -14.55
N ARG A 12 2.74 4.98 -15.47
CA ARG A 12 2.61 4.64 -16.90
C ARG A 12 3.96 4.42 -17.56
N GLU A 13 4.95 5.25 -17.27
CA GLU A 13 6.33 5.06 -17.75
C GLU A 13 6.95 3.75 -17.23
N ALA A 14 6.59 3.34 -16.02
CA ALA A 14 6.97 2.04 -15.45
C ALA A 14 6.17 0.84 -16.02
N GLY A 15 5.22 1.08 -16.92
CA GLY A 15 4.45 0.05 -17.62
C GLY A 15 3.10 -0.32 -17.00
N PHE A 16 2.68 0.37 -15.94
CA PHE A 16 1.35 0.22 -15.33
C PHE A 16 0.33 1.10 -16.05
N SER A 17 -0.82 0.56 -16.45
CA SER A 17 -1.79 1.32 -17.24
C SER A 17 -3.22 0.86 -16.97
N GLU A 18 -4.16 1.79 -17.14
CA GLU A 18 -5.59 1.57 -16.99
C GLU A 18 -6.10 0.49 -17.97
N GLU A 19 -5.63 0.51 -19.22
CA GLU A 19 -6.01 -0.47 -20.26
C GLU A 19 -5.61 -1.90 -19.91
N LYS A 20 -4.50 -2.07 -19.19
CA LYS A 20 -4.01 -3.38 -18.73
C LYS A 20 -4.62 -3.80 -17.39
N GLY A 21 -5.47 -2.95 -16.78
CA GLY A 21 -6.01 -3.17 -15.45
C GLY A 21 -4.95 -3.15 -14.33
N THR A 22 -3.79 -2.51 -14.57
CA THR A 22 -2.67 -2.47 -13.61
C THR A 22 -2.47 -1.09 -12.97
N LEU A 23 -3.29 -0.11 -13.34
CA LEU A 23 -3.33 1.24 -12.76
C LEU A 23 -4.79 1.69 -12.65
N GLY A 24 -5.17 2.30 -11.54
CA GLY A 24 -6.55 2.73 -11.31
C GLY A 24 -6.72 3.63 -10.09
N ASP A 25 -7.98 3.93 -9.75
CA ASP A 25 -8.31 4.67 -8.54
C ASP A 25 -7.95 3.86 -7.28
N ILE A 26 -7.56 4.56 -6.22
CA ILE A 26 -7.17 3.93 -4.96
C ILE A 26 -8.29 3.07 -4.36
N TRP A 27 -9.54 3.55 -4.37
CA TRP A 27 -10.66 2.86 -3.73
C TRP A 27 -11.08 1.62 -4.50
N GLU A 28 -11.11 1.73 -5.82
CA GLU A 28 -11.36 0.58 -6.70
C GLU A 28 -10.27 -0.49 -6.53
N THR A 29 -9.01 -0.07 -6.48
CA THR A 29 -7.88 -0.99 -6.29
C THR A 29 -7.97 -1.73 -4.95
N ILE A 30 -8.26 -1.02 -3.85
CA ILE A 30 -8.41 -1.63 -2.52
C ILE A 30 -9.57 -2.64 -2.52
N SER A 31 -10.75 -2.24 -3.00
CA SER A 31 -11.92 -3.10 -3.07
C SER A 31 -11.74 -4.32 -3.97
N GLY A 32 -10.87 -4.23 -4.97
CA GLY A 32 -10.56 -5.33 -5.90
C GLY A 32 -9.47 -6.29 -5.42
N SER A 33 -8.69 -5.93 -4.40
CA SER A 33 -7.47 -6.66 -4.00
C SER A 33 -7.70 -7.64 -2.85
N ASP A 34 -7.06 -8.80 -2.91
CA ASP A 34 -7.02 -9.76 -1.79
C ASP A 34 -5.82 -9.51 -0.87
N LEU A 35 -4.76 -8.89 -1.40
CA LEU A 35 -3.62 -8.34 -0.67
C LEU A 35 -3.45 -6.87 -1.04
N VAL A 36 -3.59 -5.97 -0.06
CA VAL A 36 -3.42 -4.53 -0.23
C VAL A 36 -2.10 -4.10 0.41
N LEU A 37 -1.17 -3.55 -0.38
CA LEU A 37 0.06 -2.96 0.14
C LEU A 37 -0.11 -1.46 0.35
N LEU A 38 -0.15 -1.02 1.62
CA LEU A 38 -0.34 0.39 1.96
C LEU A 38 1.01 1.11 1.98
N LEU A 39 1.42 1.61 0.82
CA LEU A 39 2.72 2.26 0.58
C LEU A 39 2.62 3.78 0.39
N ILE A 40 1.64 4.41 1.05
CA ILE A 40 1.49 5.87 1.11
C ILE A 40 2.23 6.45 2.32
N SER A 41 2.34 7.79 2.40
CA SER A 41 2.98 8.45 3.54
C SER A 41 2.28 8.09 4.87
N ASP A 42 3.06 7.98 5.93
CA ASP A 42 2.57 7.68 7.28
C ASP A 42 1.44 8.62 7.72
N SER A 43 1.57 9.92 7.44
CA SER A 43 0.52 10.91 7.70
C SER A 43 -0.79 10.58 6.96
N ALA A 44 -0.71 10.23 5.68
CA ALA A 44 -1.88 9.89 4.89
C ALA A 44 -2.53 8.57 5.39
N GLN A 45 -1.76 7.65 5.98
CA GLN A 45 -2.32 6.48 6.64
C GLN A 45 -3.12 6.87 7.88
N ALA A 46 -2.58 7.74 8.74
CA ALA A 46 -3.30 8.25 9.92
C ALA A 46 -4.57 9.03 9.56
N ASP A 47 -4.56 9.80 8.46
CA ASP A 47 -5.73 10.59 8.07
C ASP A 47 -6.83 9.77 7.38
N ASN A 48 -6.50 8.60 6.83
CA ASN A 48 -7.40 7.86 5.93
C ASN A 48 -7.68 6.40 6.34
N TYR A 49 -7.16 5.92 7.48
CA TYR A 49 -7.27 4.50 7.86
C TYR A 49 -8.72 4.01 7.91
N GLU A 50 -9.65 4.81 8.40
CA GLU A 50 -11.08 4.43 8.46
C GLU A 50 -11.64 4.15 7.07
N LYS A 51 -11.32 5.02 6.11
CA LYS A 51 -11.77 4.87 4.73
C LYS A 51 -11.06 3.73 4.02
N ILE A 52 -9.79 3.48 4.33
CA ILE A 52 -9.07 2.31 3.81
C ILE A 52 -9.70 1.02 4.33
N PHE A 53 -9.97 0.94 5.64
CA PHE A 53 -10.56 -0.24 6.27
C PHE A 53 -11.96 -0.55 5.77
N SER A 54 -12.76 0.48 5.43
CA SER A 54 -14.11 0.29 4.88
C SER A 54 -14.12 -0.25 3.45
N HIS A 55 -13.03 -0.11 2.69
CA HIS A 55 -12.91 -0.64 1.33
C HIS A 55 -12.22 -2.01 1.28
N LEU A 56 -11.59 -2.46 2.36
CA LEU A 56 -10.98 -3.78 2.40
C LEU A 56 -12.04 -4.87 2.31
N LYS A 57 -11.80 -5.85 1.44
CA LYS A 57 -12.65 -7.05 1.38
C LYS A 57 -12.58 -7.81 2.70
N PRO A 58 -13.68 -8.42 3.16
CA PRO A 58 -13.62 -9.39 4.25
C PRO A 58 -12.63 -10.52 3.94
N ASN A 59 -11.86 -10.95 4.94
CA ASN A 59 -10.81 -11.96 4.89
C ASN A 59 -9.62 -11.64 3.95
N SER A 60 -9.49 -10.39 3.50
CA SER A 60 -8.29 -9.94 2.77
C SER A 60 -7.09 -9.75 3.71
N ILE A 61 -5.96 -9.34 3.12
CA ILE A 61 -4.71 -9.07 3.82
C ILE A 61 -4.30 -7.61 3.60
N LEU A 62 -4.09 -6.87 4.68
CA LEU A 62 -3.44 -5.57 4.68
C LEU A 62 -1.93 -5.75 4.95
N GLY A 63 -1.11 -5.35 4.00
CA GLY A 63 0.35 -5.36 4.08
C GLY A 63 0.91 -3.97 4.34
N LEU A 64 1.77 -3.85 5.34
CA LEU A 64 2.48 -2.62 5.70
C LEU A 64 3.99 -2.75 5.46
N SER A 65 4.67 -1.65 5.16
CA SER A 65 6.15 -1.59 5.12
C SER A 65 6.77 -0.89 6.32
N HIS A 66 5.94 -0.33 7.20
CA HIS A 66 6.33 0.30 8.46
C HIS A 66 5.24 0.09 9.51
N GLY A 67 5.60 0.02 10.78
CA GLY A 67 4.65 -0.15 11.90
C GLY A 67 3.95 1.14 12.35
N PHE A 68 3.97 2.21 11.54
CA PHE A 68 3.50 3.54 11.96
C PHE A 68 2.02 3.52 12.30
N LEU A 69 1.20 2.95 11.41
CA LEU A 69 -0.24 2.92 11.58
C LEU A 69 -0.67 2.16 12.85
N LEU A 70 0.02 1.07 13.21
CA LEU A 70 -0.23 0.37 14.47
C LEU A 70 0.01 1.29 15.68
N GLY A 71 1.15 1.98 15.72
CA GLY A 71 1.47 2.91 16.80
C GLY A 71 0.47 4.07 16.87
N HIS A 72 0.04 4.58 15.72
CA HIS A 72 -1.00 5.61 15.65
C HIS A 72 -2.33 5.11 16.23
N LEU A 73 -2.83 3.95 15.79
CA LEU A 73 -4.07 3.37 16.31
C LEU A 73 -4.00 3.14 17.83
N GLN A 74 -2.89 2.60 18.32
CA GLN A 74 -2.69 2.40 19.76
C GLN A 74 -2.69 3.72 20.54
N SER A 75 -2.11 4.80 19.97
CA SER A 75 -2.10 6.13 20.61
C SER A 75 -3.50 6.73 20.80
N ILE A 76 -4.47 6.32 19.98
CA ILE A 76 -5.88 6.72 20.06
C ILE A 76 -6.78 5.62 20.65
N GLY A 77 -6.19 4.54 21.21
CA GLY A 77 -6.94 3.46 21.87
C GLY A 77 -7.66 2.51 20.90
N LEU A 78 -7.26 2.47 19.64
CA LEU A 78 -7.81 1.60 18.60
C LEU A 78 -6.83 0.47 18.21
N ASP A 79 -7.35 -0.51 17.48
CA ASP A 79 -6.58 -1.61 16.88
C ASP A 79 -7.15 -1.94 15.50
N PHE A 80 -6.45 -2.75 14.72
CA PHE A 80 -6.93 -3.22 13.42
C PHE A 80 -8.19 -4.09 13.57
N PRO A 81 -9.19 -3.92 12.68
CA PRO A 81 -10.35 -4.80 12.58
C PRO A 81 -9.96 -6.28 12.43
N LYS A 82 -10.79 -7.17 12.98
CA LYS A 82 -10.56 -8.63 12.95
C LYS A 82 -11.06 -9.32 11.68
N ASN A 83 -11.73 -8.59 10.80
CA ASN A 83 -12.30 -9.12 9.56
C ASN A 83 -11.29 -9.18 8.40
N PHE A 84 -10.03 -8.79 8.60
CA PHE A 84 -8.93 -8.97 7.65
C PHE A 84 -7.64 -9.29 8.41
N SER A 85 -6.65 -9.84 7.72
CA SER A 85 -5.33 -10.12 8.29
C SER A 85 -4.39 -8.93 8.11
N VAL A 86 -3.48 -8.71 9.06
CA VAL A 86 -2.46 -7.65 8.95
C VAL A 86 -1.08 -8.28 8.97
N ILE A 87 -0.27 -7.98 7.97
CA ILE A 87 1.12 -8.40 7.87
C ILE A 87 2.03 -7.20 7.63
N ALA A 88 3.32 -7.34 7.93
CA ALA A 88 4.30 -6.31 7.62
C ALA A 88 5.57 -6.92 7.04
N VAL A 89 6.07 -6.32 5.96
CA VAL A 89 7.38 -6.61 5.37
C VAL A 89 8.12 -5.29 5.27
N CYS A 90 9.14 -5.09 6.11
CA CYS A 90 9.78 -3.80 6.31
C CYS A 90 11.24 -3.83 5.81
N PRO A 91 11.52 -3.49 4.53
CA PRO A 91 12.88 -3.44 4.01
C PRO A 91 13.76 -2.51 4.85
N LYS A 92 14.98 -2.96 5.17
CA LYS A 92 15.97 -2.17 5.92
C LYS A 92 16.82 -1.34 4.97
N GLY A 93 16.16 -0.55 4.10
CA GLY A 93 16.80 0.28 3.11
C GLY A 93 15.81 1.17 2.36
N MET A 94 16.31 2.19 1.68
CA MET A 94 15.50 3.11 0.89
C MET A 94 14.90 2.43 -0.35
N GLY A 95 13.72 2.89 -0.78
CA GLY A 95 12.99 2.36 -1.95
C GLY A 95 13.85 2.20 -3.21
N PRO A 96 14.64 3.22 -3.63
CA PRO A 96 15.52 3.09 -4.79
C PRO A 96 16.55 1.95 -4.67
N SER A 97 17.09 1.73 -3.46
CA SER A 97 18.05 0.65 -3.21
C SER A 97 17.41 -0.73 -3.33
N VAL A 98 16.15 -0.88 -2.91
CA VAL A 98 15.41 -2.15 -3.05
C VAL A 98 15.35 -2.56 -4.51
N ARG A 99 14.94 -1.64 -5.41
CA ARG A 99 14.85 -1.94 -6.84
C ARG A 99 16.23 -2.17 -7.47
N ARG A 100 17.22 -1.33 -7.15
CA ARG A 100 18.58 -1.47 -7.69
C ARG A 100 19.20 -2.82 -7.34
N LEU A 101 19.17 -3.20 -6.06
CA LEU A 101 19.75 -4.44 -5.58
C LEU A 101 18.99 -5.66 -6.13
N TYR A 102 17.66 -5.57 -6.29
CA TYR A 102 16.87 -6.62 -6.95
C TYR A 102 17.33 -6.88 -8.39
N VAL A 103 17.59 -5.83 -9.17
CA VAL A 103 18.06 -5.97 -10.55
C VAL A 103 19.48 -6.52 -10.60
N GLN A 104 20.38 -6.05 -9.73
CA GLN A 104 21.75 -6.58 -9.63
C GLN A 104 21.77 -8.07 -9.25
N GLY A 105 20.85 -8.50 -8.39
CA GLY A 105 20.72 -9.91 -8.02
C GLY A 105 20.15 -10.82 -9.11
N LYS A 106 19.71 -10.29 -10.26
CA LYS A 106 19.17 -11.11 -11.37
C LYS A 106 20.27 -11.87 -12.12
N GLU A 107 21.51 -11.41 -12.03
CA GLU A 107 22.67 -11.99 -12.71
C GLU A 107 23.43 -13.02 -11.84
N ILE A 108 22.90 -13.32 -10.65
CA ILE A 108 23.43 -14.32 -9.70
C ILE A 108 22.59 -15.59 -9.81
#